data_AF-A0A6A7C6Q0-F1
#
_entry.id   AF-A0A6A7C6Q0-F1
#
_cell.length_a   1.000
_cell.length_b   1.000
_cell.length_c   1.000
_cell.angle_alpha   90.00
_cell.angle_beta   90.00
_cell.angle_gamma   90.00
#
_symmetry.space_group_name_H-M   'P 1'
#
loop_
_entity.id
_entity.type
_entity.pdbx_description
1 polymer ?
#
loop_
_entity_poly.entity_id
_entity_poly.type
_entity_poly.pdbx_seq_one_letter_code
_entity_poly.pdbx_strand_id
1 'polypeptide(L)'
;MADAIEAIAEKAAALTIESTAEPKLTPAELKKQKKAEKQARRAADKEQTGAKAESAPAEQTPRKASIPAEKKPSKPPEKPKPEKAPPKQAPKQTEAEKPAPKSQPCERSQVEIFSHLFAQPRRSGLENTHKDVHPAVQQLGLQMSSYEVCGSSARCEGMLKAFKRLVQAYETPAGQSLPRNLTHSLGPQIEFLKSCRPISESMGNAIRHLKKLVVNVDPSMEEHAAKEYICEEIDRFIHERIYVTDAAISAQAAGQIKDGMTVLIYAKSAVVTQTLLKAHESGRRFHVIVIDSEPLHEGKASACKLTAAGVEVSCFTYASAGSVMSKVDLVLFGAHSMLGNGALMSRIGTAAIAMHAHGKNVPVIVCCESVKFSGKVALDSVAYNEAADPESFGDVKEDGCQVLNLMYDVTPEEFVTMVTCELGNVPPRAVPAMHRLANEGI
;
A
#
# COMPACT_ATOMS: atom_id res chain seq x y z
N MET A 1 -23.55 -0.97 64.02
CA MET A 1 -23.16 -1.13 62.59
C MET A 1 -23.18 0.20 61.84
N ALA A 2 -24.06 1.16 62.16
CA ALA A 2 -23.94 2.54 61.67
C ALA A 2 -22.65 3.22 62.19
N ASP A 3 -22.37 3.03 63.48
CA ASP A 3 -21.23 3.54 64.26
C ASP A 3 -19.85 3.18 63.64
N ALA A 4 -19.78 2.06 62.92
CA ALA A 4 -18.57 1.61 62.22
C ALA A 4 -18.31 2.34 60.89
N ILE A 5 -19.33 2.99 60.32
CA ILE A 5 -19.25 3.77 59.08
C ILE A 5 -18.84 5.22 59.40
N GLU A 6 -19.40 5.78 60.48
CA GLU A 6 -19.10 7.14 60.95
C GLU A 6 -17.63 7.29 61.37
N ALA A 7 -17.09 6.32 62.11
CA ALA A 7 -15.67 6.26 62.49
C ALA A 7 -14.69 6.07 61.31
N ILE A 8 -15.17 5.69 60.12
CA ILE A 8 -14.37 5.65 58.88
C ILE A 8 -14.45 7.00 58.15
N ALA A 9 -15.59 7.69 58.19
CA ALA A 9 -15.76 9.01 57.60
C ALA A 9 -14.87 10.07 58.27
N GLU A 10 -14.81 10.11 59.60
CA GLU A 10 -13.92 11.06 60.33
C GLU A 10 -12.44 10.81 60.01
N LYS A 11 -12.01 9.55 59.90
CA LYS A 11 -10.63 9.20 59.52
C LYS A 11 -10.28 9.56 58.08
N ALA A 12 -11.26 9.64 57.17
CA ALA A 12 -11.04 10.12 55.81
C ALA A 12 -10.86 11.65 55.75
N ALA A 13 -11.52 12.40 56.63
CA ALA A 13 -11.43 13.87 56.69
C ALA A 13 -10.10 14.38 57.27
N ALA A 14 -9.46 13.62 58.15
CA ALA A 14 -8.27 14.04 58.90
C ALA A 14 -6.92 13.91 58.13
N LEU A 15 -6.93 13.45 56.87
CA LEU A 15 -5.71 13.10 56.12
C LEU A 15 -5.44 13.99 54.88
N THR A 16 -6.15 15.11 54.74
CA THR A 16 -5.93 16.09 53.67
C THR A 16 -5.74 17.51 54.21
N ILE A 17 -4.51 17.83 54.61
CA ILE A 17 -3.80 19.13 54.41
C ILE A 17 -2.40 18.97 55.02
N GLU A 18 -1.40 18.81 54.15
CA GLU A 18 -0.04 19.38 54.31
C GLU A 18 0.76 19.08 53.04
N SER A 19 0.79 20.03 52.11
CA SER A 19 1.85 20.11 51.10
C SER A 19 2.33 21.54 51.01
N THR A 20 3.64 21.73 51.18
CA THR A 20 4.27 23.05 51.26
C THR A 20 4.22 23.74 49.90
N ALA A 21 3.50 24.86 49.83
CA ALA A 21 3.26 25.56 48.57
C ALA A 21 4.48 26.38 48.12
N GLU A 22 5.31 25.80 47.24
CA GLU A 22 6.23 26.59 46.43
C GLU A 22 5.46 27.51 45.46
N PRO A 23 5.90 28.77 45.26
CA PRO A 23 5.17 29.73 44.43
C PRO A 23 5.27 29.36 42.94
N LYS A 24 4.14 28.93 42.36
CA LYS A 24 4.03 28.58 40.93
C LYS A 24 4.22 29.81 40.05
N LEU A 25 5.42 29.93 39.45
CA LEU A 25 5.77 30.94 38.45
C LEU A 25 4.73 31.01 37.33
N THR A 26 4.42 32.22 36.87
CA THR A 26 3.39 32.44 35.85
C THR A 26 3.84 31.93 34.46
N PRO A 27 2.89 31.62 33.55
CA PRO A 27 3.24 31.19 32.18
C PRO A 27 4.10 32.21 31.40
N ALA A 28 4.03 33.50 31.76
CA ALA A 28 4.87 34.54 31.17
C ALA A 28 6.34 34.42 31.64
N GLU A 29 6.56 34.11 32.91
CA GLU A 29 7.90 33.95 33.50
C GLU A 29 8.56 32.66 33.01
N LEU A 30 7.82 31.55 32.94
CA LEU A 30 8.25 30.30 32.29
C LEU A 30 8.68 30.52 30.84
N LYS A 31 7.95 31.36 30.09
CA LYS A 31 8.30 31.73 28.70
C LYS A 31 9.53 32.65 28.63
N LYS A 32 9.75 33.50 29.64
CA LYS A 32 10.94 34.36 29.77
C LYS A 32 12.18 33.53 30.12
N GLN A 33 12.08 32.61 31.07
CA GLN A 33 13.14 31.67 31.46
C GLN A 33 13.57 30.78 30.30
N LYS A 34 12.63 30.09 29.62
CA LYS A 34 12.96 29.26 28.44
C LYS A 34 13.58 30.05 27.28
N LYS A 35 13.31 31.36 27.18
CA LYS A 35 13.98 32.24 26.20
C LYS A 35 15.40 32.60 26.64
N ALA A 36 15.60 32.91 27.92
CA ALA A 36 16.92 33.20 28.49
C ALA A 36 17.84 31.97 28.43
N GLU A 37 17.35 30.80 28.82
CA GLU A 37 18.04 29.50 28.73
C GLU A 37 18.48 29.19 27.29
N LYS A 38 17.59 29.39 26.31
CA LYS A 38 17.90 29.22 24.88
C LYS A 38 18.88 30.29 24.34
N GLN A 39 19.03 31.43 25.01
CA GLN A 39 20.07 32.42 24.70
C GLN A 39 21.41 32.07 25.37
N ALA A 40 21.40 31.60 26.63
CA ALA A 40 22.58 31.14 27.35
C ALA A 40 23.24 29.94 26.66
N ARG A 41 22.45 28.94 26.24
CA ARG A 41 22.96 27.80 25.45
C ARG A 41 23.63 28.25 24.15
N ARG A 42 23.03 29.23 23.45
CA ARG A 42 23.60 29.85 22.23
C ARG A 42 24.83 30.74 22.48
N ALA A 43 25.12 31.10 23.73
CA ALA A 43 26.38 31.74 24.11
C ALA A 43 27.45 30.68 24.37
N ALA A 44 27.13 29.62 25.14
CA ALA A 44 28.02 28.49 25.38
C ALA A 44 28.44 27.78 24.07
N ASP A 45 27.51 27.57 23.13
CA ASP A 45 27.80 27.01 21.80
C ASP A 45 28.80 27.89 21.00
N LYS A 46 28.84 29.20 21.26
CA LYS A 46 29.79 30.14 20.64
C LYS A 46 31.15 30.17 21.35
N GLU A 47 31.17 30.05 22.67
CA GLU A 47 32.41 29.96 23.45
C GLU A 47 33.16 28.66 23.14
N GLN A 48 32.44 27.53 23.01
CA GLN A 48 33.03 26.25 22.61
C GLN A 48 33.53 26.21 21.16
N THR A 49 33.03 27.08 20.28
CA THR A 49 33.51 27.20 18.88
C THR A 49 34.59 28.27 18.68
N GLY A 50 34.87 29.11 19.68
CA GLY A 50 35.91 30.14 19.62
C GLY A 50 37.35 29.61 19.78
N ALA A 51 37.53 28.43 20.37
CA ALA A 51 38.84 27.94 20.82
C ALA A 51 39.61 27.10 19.77
N LYS A 52 39.63 27.49 18.48
CA LYS A 52 40.37 26.74 17.44
C LYS A 52 40.69 27.46 16.11
N ALA A 53 41.44 28.57 16.13
CA ALA A 53 42.38 28.96 15.04
C ALA A 53 43.14 30.28 15.33
N GLU A 54 44.45 30.21 15.60
CA GLU A 54 45.39 31.34 15.43
C GLU A 54 46.73 30.84 14.87
N SER A 55 47.07 31.23 13.63
CA SER A 55 48.44 31.14 13.10
C SER A 55 48.67 31.96 11.81
N ALA A 56 48.62 33.29 11.94
CA ALA A 56 49.41 34.30 11.19
C ALA A 56 49.35 34.42 9.62
N PRO A 57 49.76 35.58 9.02
CA PRO A 57 49.25 36.02 7.71
C PRO A 57 50.26 36.51 6.63
N ALA A 58 49.81 36.58 5.36
CA ALA A 58 50.33 37.36 4.21
C ALA A 58 49.46 37.07 2.96
N GLU A 59 49.25 37.89 1.91
CA GLU A 59 49.44 39.33 1.66
C GLU A 59 48.43 39.80 0.55
N GLN A 60 48.54 41.00 -0.04
CA GLN A 60 47.43 41.69 -0.75
C GLN A 60 47.51 41.82 -2.29
N THR A 61 46.55 41.21 -3.01
CA THR A 61 45.85 41.79 -4.20
C THR A 61 46.66 42.03 -5.52
N PRO A 62 46.10 42.59 -6.62
CA PRO A 62 44.99 42.06 -7.45
C PRO A 62 45.24 42.14 -9.00
N ARG A 63 44.42 41.48 -9.84
CA ARG A 63 43.63 42.11 -10.95
C ARG A 63 42.95 41.17 -11.98
N LYS A 64 41.72 41.58 -12.33
CA LYS A 64 41.01 41.59 -13.65
C LYS A 64 40.89 40.33 -14.54
N ALA A 65 39.66 40.14 -15.00
CA ALA A 65 39.24 39.22 -16.06
C ALA A 65 39.43 39.78 -17.49
N SER A 66 39.41 38.87 -18.48
CA SER A 66 38.74 39.09 -19.78
C SER A 66 38.46 37.76 -20.50
N ILE A 67 37.48 37.76 -21.41
CA ILE A 67 37.21 36.72 -22.41
C ILE A 67 37.29 37.41 -23.79
N PRO A 68 37.86 36.77 -24.81
CA PRO A 68 37.16 36.68 -26.09
C PRO A 68 37.25 35.27 -26.73
N ALA A 69 36.57 35.05 -27.85
CA ALA A 69 36.26 33.73 -28.40
C ALA A 69 36.69 33.52 -29.88
N GLU A 70 36.54 32.26 -30.33
CA GLU A 70 36.49 31.75 -31.72
C GLU A 70 37.63 32.04 -32.74
N LYS A 71 38.26 30.97 -33.28
CA LYS A 71 37.97 30.44 -34.64
C LYS A 71 38.80 29.20 -35.03
N LYS A 72 38.29 28.44 -36.01
CA LYS A 72 38.90 27.32 -36.77
C LYS A 72 39.31 27.83 -38.19
N PRO A 73 40.06 27.10 -39.07
CA PRO A 73 40.28 25.64 -39.21
C PRO A 73 41.77 25.23 -38.90
N SER A 74 42.54 24.28 -39.49
CA SER A 74 42.54 23.49 -40.75
C SER A 74 43.32 22.15 -40.66
N LYS A 75 43.43 21.43 -41.80
CA LYS A 75 44.18 20.17 -42.09
C LYS A 75 44.48 20.13 -43.62
N PRO A 76 45.22 19.16 -44.22
CA PRO A 76 46.08 18.08 -43.70
C PRO A 76 47.54 18.20 -44.29
N PRO A 77 48.42 17.15 -44.41
CA PRO A 77 48.26 15.90 -45.21
C PRO A 77 48.70 14.59 -44.49
N GLU A 78 48.73 13.46 -45.23
CA GLU A 78 49.25 12.13 -44.80
C GLU A 78 50.75 11.95 -45.19
N LYS A 79 51.46 10.81 -45.20
CA LYS A 79 51.24 9.31 -45.08
C LYS A 79 52.64 8.69 -44.69
N PRO A 80 52.93 7.37 -44.60
CA PRO A 80 52.12 6.14 -44.73
C PRO A 80 52.32 5.11 -43.55
N LYS A 81 51.80 3.87 -43.72
CA LYS A 81 52.05 2.70 -42.84
C LYS A 81 53.19 1.80 -43.36
N PRO A 82 53.82 1.00 -42.48
CA PRO A 82 54.33 -0.34 -42.80
C PRO A 82 53.59 -1.46 -42.05
N GLU A 83 53.80 -2.71 -42.48
CA GLU A 83 53.11 -3.94 -42.04
C GLU A 83 54.11 -4.93 -41.39
N LYS A 84 53.70 -5.70 -40.36
CA LYS A 84 54.49 -6.82 -39.79
C LYS A 84 53.61 -7.96 -39.24
N ALA A 85 54.20 -9.16 -39.27
CA ALA A 85 53.59 -10.47 -39.03
C ALA A 85 53.66 -10.95 -37.53
N PRO A 86 53.03 -12.09 -37.15
CA PRO A 86 52.61 -12.37 -35.76
C PRO A 86 53.56 -13.24 -34.90
N PRO A 87 53.37 -13.27 -33.57
CA PRO A 87 54.05 -14.19 -32.65
C PRO A 87 53.14 -15.25 -31.99
N LYS A 88 53.47 -16.53 -32.25
CA LYS A 88 53.52 -17.74 -31.37
C LYS A 88 52.50 -17.99 -30.23
N GLN A 89 52.11 -19.27 -30.11
CA GLN A 89 51.25 -19.85 -29.06
C GLN A 89 52.01 -20.32 -27.80
N ALA A 90 51.35 -20.28 -26.63
CA ALA A 90 51.39 -21.29 -25.54
C ALA A 90 50.48 -20.85 -24.36
N PRO A 91 49.98 -21.77 -23.49
CA PRO A 91 49.61 -23.17 -23.68
C PRO A 91 48.10 -23.42 -23.44
N LYS A 92 47.62 -24.67 -23.54
CA LYS A 92 46.24 -25.03 -23.14
C LYS A 92 46.06 -24.96 -21.61
N GLN A 93 44.88 -24.53 -21.18
CA GLN A 93 44.24 -25.00 -19.94
C GLN A 93 42.91 -25.68 -20.28
N THR A 94 42.44 -26.53 -19.37
CA THR A 94 41.38 -27.52 -19.58
C THR A 94 40.00 -26.91 -19.84
N GLU A 95 39.17 -27.67 -20.54
CA GLU A 95 37.76 -27.36 -20.75
C GLU A 95 37.01 -27.40 -19.42
N ALA A 96 36.49 -26.24 -19.00
CA ALA A 96 35.38 -26.16 -18.07
C ALA A 96 34.12 -25.87 -18.90
N GLU A 97 33.18 -26.81 -18.86
CA GLU A 97 31.92 -26.72 -19.62
C GLU A 97 31.18 -25.43 -19.24
N LYS A 98 31.03 -24.50 -20.18
CA LYS A 98 30.14 -23.36 -19.97
C LYS A 98 28.71 -23.91 -19.92
N PRO A 99 27.93 -23.66 -18.85
CA PRO A 99 26.51 -23.96 -18.88
C PRO A 99 25.89 -23.28 -20.09
N ALA A 100 25.09 -24.03 -20.85
CA ALA A 100 24.39 -23.49 -22.01
C ALA A 100 23.61 -22.22 -21.60
N PRO A 101 23.45 -21.22 -22.50
CA PRO A 101 22.64 -20.06 -22.20
C PRO A 101 21.26 -20.53 -21.76
N LYS A 102 20.87 -20.18 -20.52
CA LYS A 102 19.57 -20.56 -19.96
C LYS A 102 18.49 -20.14 -20.94
N SER A 103 17.58 -21.06 -21.27
CA SER A 103 16.47 -20.80 -22.17
C SER A 103 15.79 -19.50 -21.79
N GLN A 104 15.69 -18.58 -22.75
CA GLN A 104 14.86 -17.38 -22.59
C GLN A 104 13.45 -17.85 -22.24
N PRO A 105 12.80 -17.30 -21.19
CA PRO A 105 11.36 -17.41 -21.06
C PRO A 105 10.75 -16.90 -22.37
N CYS A 106 9.83 -17.67 -22.95
CA CYS A 106 9.22 -17.36 -24.25
C CYS A 106 8.79 -15.89 -24.31
N GLU A 107 9.26 -15.16 -25.33
CA GLU A 107 8.82 -13.81 -25.67
C GLU A 107 7.38 -13.84 -26.22
N ARG A 108 6.43 -14.26 -25.35
CA ARG A 108 4.98 -14.21 -25.61
C ARG A 108 4.64 -12.77 -26.02
N SER A 109 4.13 -12.61 -27.23
CA SER A 109 4.01 -11.32 -27.93
C SER A 109 3.35 -10.24 -27.04
N GLN A 110 4.18 -9.37 -26.46
CA GLN A 110 3.75 -8.40 -25.45
C GLN A 110 3.18 -7.15 -26.11
N VAL A 111 2.04 -6.65 -25.60
CA VAL A 111 1.47 -5.38 -26.06
C VAL A 111 2.40 -4.23 -25.67
N GLU A 112 2.94 -3.54 -26.67
CA GLU A 112 4.07 -2.60 -26.54
C GLU A 112 3.85 -1.52 -25.46
N ILE A 113 2.68 -0.88 -25.47
CA ILE A 113 2.29 0.17 -24.50
C ILE A 113 2.11 -0.35 -23.05
N PHE A 114 2.14 -1.67 -22.85
CA PHE A 114 2.09 -2.34 -21.55
C PHE A 114 3.35 -3.15 -21.21
N SER A 115 4.41 -3.06 -22.02
CA SER A 115 5.69 -3.77 -21.84
C SER A 115 6.30 -3.60 -20.44
N HIS A 116 6.13 -2.43 -19.80
CA HIS A 116 6.57 -2.16 -18.44
C HIS A 116 5.85 -3.02 -17.36
N LEU A 117 4.64 -3.51 -17.63
CA LEU A 117 3.91 -4.38 -16.71
C LEU A 117 4.48 -5.81 -16.66
N PHE A 118 5.22 -6.22 -17.70
CA PHE A 118 5.81 -7.56 -17.83
C PHE A 118 7.29 -7.62 -17.38
N ALA A 119 7.82 -6.55 -16.79
CA ALA A 119 9.24 -6.41 -16.43
C ALA A 119 9.77 -7.44 -15.40
N GLN A 120 8.90 -8.24 -14.76
CA GLN A 120 9.28 -9.44 -14.02
C GLN A 120 8.32 -10.58 -14.32
N PRO A 121 8.80 -11.82 -14.62
CA PRO A 121 7.94 -12.97 -14.83
C PRO A 121 7.26 -13.39 -13.52
N ARG A 122 5.95 -13.64 -13.59
CA ARG A 122 5.15 -14.16 -12.46
C ARG A 122 5.63 -15.55 -12.06
N ARG A 123 5.82 -15.79 -10.76
CA ARG A 123 6.07 -17.14 -10.22
C ARG A 123 4.76 -17.88 -9.95
N SER A 124 4.53 -18.96 -10.68
CA SER A 124 3.42 -19.92 -10.46
C SER A 124 3.79 -21.09 -9.54
N GLY A 125 5.09 -21.32 -9.30
CA GLY A 125 5.60 -22.43 -8.48
C GLY A 125 6.75 -22.04 -7.55
N LEU A 126 7.17 -22.98 -6.71
CA LEU A 126 8.21 -22.79 -5.67
C LEU A 126 9.65 -22.88 -6.20
N GLU A 127 9.85 -23.09 -7.50
CA GLU A 127 11.17 -23.22 -8.11
C GLU A 127 12.03 -21.97 -7.90
N ASN A 128 13.32 -22.18 -7.62
CA ASN A 128 14.30 -21.11 -7.37
C ASN A 128 13.87 -20.12 -6.27
N THR A 129 13.09 -20.57 -5.28
CA THR A 129 12.76 -19.78 -4.08
C THR A 129 13.99 -19.64 -3.18
N HIS A 130 14.21 -18.47 -2.59
CA HIS A 130 15.33 -18.25 -1.67
C HIS A 130 15.11 -19.07 -0.38
N LYS A 131 16.16 -19.68 0.17
CA LYS A 131 16.03 -20.60 1.33
C LYS A 131 15.38 -19.93 2.55
N ASP A 132 15.60 -18.63 2.70
CA ASP A 132 15.12 -17.80 3.81
C ASP A 132 13.61 -17.45 3.71
N VAL A 133 12.92 -17.78 2.62
CA VAL A 133 11.47 -17.49 2.49
C VAL A 133 10.68 -18.47 3.36
N HIS A 134 9.97 -17.94 4.34
CA HIS A 134 9.27 -18.74 5.35
C HIS A 134 8.08 -19.52 4.74
N PRO A 135 7.81 -20.79 5.09
CA PRO A 135 6.77 -21.60 4.44
C PRO A 135 5.36 -21.00 4.42
N ALA A 136 4.97 -20.23 5.44
CA ALA A 136 3.66 -19.53 5.42
C ALA A 136 3.59 -18.39 4.38
N VAL A 137 4.74 -17.78 4.05
CA VAL A 137 4.87 -16.78 2.98
C VAL A 137 4.87 -17.48 1.62
N GLN A 138 5.53 -18.65 1.50
CA GLN A 138 5.47 -19.50 0.31
C GLN A 138 4.02 -19.91 -0.02
N GLN A 139 3.27 -20.41 0.97
CA GLN A 139 1.86 -20.75 0.84
C GLN A 139 1.03 -19.56 0.33
N LEU A 140 1.15 -18.40 0.98
CA LEU A 140 0.41 -17.20 0.58
C LEU A 140 0.77 -16.74 -0.85
N GLY A 141 2.04 -16.82 -1.24
CA GLY A 141 2.48 -16.46 -2.59
C GLY A 141 1.76 -17.28 -3.65
N LEU A 142 1.68 -18.60 -3.45
CA LEU A 142 0.93 -19.50 -4.33
C LEU A 142 -0.57 -19.19 -4.35
N GLN A 143 -1.19 -18.96 -3.19
CA GLN A 143 -2.61 -18.58 -3.09
C GLN A 143 -2.91 -17.20 -3.70
N MET A 144 -1.92 -16.31 -3.77
CA MET A 144 -2.02 -15.02 -4.47
C MET A 144 -1.86 -15.17 -5.99
N SER A 145 -0.97 -16.05 -6.48
CA SER A 145 -0.78 -16.30 -7.91
C SER A 145 -1.88 -17.17 -8.52
N SER A 146 -2.47 -18.09 -7.76
CA SER A 146 -3.63 -18.91 -8.17
C SER A 146 -4.97 -18.16 -8.14
N TYR A 147 -4.97 -16.88 -7.74
CA TYR A 147 -6.16 -16.04 -7.51
C TYR A 147 -7.13 -16.53 -6.42
N GLU A 148 -6.78 -17.54 -5.63
CA GLU A 148 -7.56 -17.97 -4.46
C GLU A 148 -7.75 -16.82 -3.46
N VAL A 149 -6.67 -16.12 -3.11
CA VAL A 149 -6.66 -14.91 -2.27
C VAL A 149 -6.65 -13.67 -3.16
N CYS A 150 -7.80 -13.38 -3.76
CA CYS A 150 -7.89 -12.36 -4.82
C CYS A 150 -7.92 -10.91 -4.30
N GLY A 151 -8.72 -10.62 -3.27
CA GLY A 151 -9.13 -9.26 -2.87
C GLY A 151 -8.12 -8.47 -2.03
N SER A 152 -8.08 -7.14 -2.22
CA SER A 152 -7.09 -6.23 -1.62
C SER A 152 -6.99 -6.33 -0.08
N SER A 153 -8.12 -6.42 0.64
CA SER A 153 -8.15 -6.54 2.11
C SER A 153 -7.73 -7.94 2.57
N ALA A 154 -8.24 -8.99 1.93
CA ALA A 154 -7.89 -10.39 2.23
C ALA A 154 -6.40 -10.72 1.96
N ARG A 155 -5.80 -10.12 0.92
CA ARG A 155 -4.36 -10.22 0.64
C ARG A 155 -3.51 -9.55 1.73
N CYS A 156 -3.96 -8.41 2.26
CA CYS A 156 -3.32 -7.72 3.37
C CYS A 156 -3.39 -8.55 4.66
N GLU A 157 -4.58 -9.06 4.99
CA GLU A 157 -4.80 -9.95 6.14
C GLU A 157 -3.95 -11.22 6.07
N GLY A 158 -3.95 -11.92 4.92
CA GLY A 158 -3.15 -13.12 4.71
C GLY A 158 -1.64 -12.86 4.84
N MET A 159 -1.16 -11.73 4.31
CA MET A 159 0.23 -11.29 4.45
C MET A 159 0.62 -11.03 5.91
N LEU A 160 -0.23 -10.32 6.66
CA LEU A 160 0.00 -10.05 8.06
C LEU A 160 -0.02 -11.34 8.90
N LYS A 161 -0.94 -12.27 8.64
CA LYS A 161 -0.97 -13.61 9.28
C LYS A 161 0.24 -14.47 8.91
N ALA A 162 0.77 -14.36 7.68
CA ALA A 162 2.01 -15.02 7.26
C ALA A 162 3.26 -14.41 7.92
N PHE A 163 3.32 -13.07 8.06
CA PHE A 163 4.40 -12.38 8.75
C PHE A 163 4.37 -12.60 10.27
N LYS A 164 3.20 -12.73 10.90
CA LYS A 164 3.08 -13.14 12.31
C LYS A 164 3.76 -14.48 12.55
N ARG A 165 3.45 -15.49 11.73
CA ARG A 165 4.10 -16.82 11.81
C ARG A 165 5.61 -16.75 11.59
N LEU A 166 6.08 -15.89 10.67
CA LEU A 166 7.51 -15.63 10.47
C LEU A 166 8.15 -15.02 11.74
N VAL A 167 7.55 -14.01 12.36
CA VAL A 167 8.08 -13.37 13.59
C VAL A 167 8.16 -14.37 14.73
N GLN A 168 7.17 -15.25 14.87
CA GLN A 168 7.15 -16.32 15.87
C GLN A 168 8.24 -17.38 15.62
N ALA A 169 8.50 -17.73 14.36
CA ALA A 169 9.50 -18.74 13.97
C ALA A 169 10.91 -18.18 13.69
N TYR A 170 11.10 -16.87 13.84
CA TYR A 170 12.40 -16.21 13.62
C TYR A 170 13.27 -16.33 14.88
N GLU A 171 14.57 -16.52 14.71
CA GLU A 171 15.58 -16.52 15.79
C GLU A 171 16.66 -15.48 15.49
N THR A 172 17.02 -14.65 16.48
CA THR A 172 18.01 -13.58 16.28
C THR A 172 19.44 -14.14 16.29
N PRO A 173 20.26 -13.91 15.24
CA PRO A 173 21.65 -14.34 15.25
C PRO A 173 22.47 -13.69 16.37
N ALA A 174 23.30 -14.49 17.05
CA ALA A 174 24.08 -14.06 18.20
C ALA A 174 24.88 -12.76 17.94
N GLY A 175 24.76 -11.79 18.85
CA GLY A 175 25.42 -10.49 18.74
C GLY A 175 24.72 -9.45 17.85
N GLN A 176 23.51 -9.72 17.36
CA GLN A 176 22.67 -8.75 16.63
C GLN A 176 21.40 -8.41 17.42
N SER A 177 20.79 -7.26 17.12
CA SER A 177 19.50 -6.87 17.69
C SER A 177 18.34 -7.29 16.79
N LEU A 178 17.28 -7.84 17.41
CA LEU A 178 16.06 -8.29 16.73
C LEU A 178 15.49 -7.23 15.75
N PRO A 179 15.28 -5.95 16.14
CA PRO A 179 14.78 -4.91 15.22
C PRO A 179 15.55 -4.78 13.90
N ARG A 180 16.89 -4.86 13.97
CA ARG A 180 17.77 -4.64 12.82
C ARG A 180 17.77 -5.81 11.86
N ASN A 181 17.84 -7.05 12.37
CA ASN A 181 17.91 -8.23 11.51
C ASN A 181 16.51 -8.67 11.04
N LEU A 182 15.46 -8.55 11.87
CA LEU A 182 14.08 -8.80 11.44
C LEU A 182 13.64 -7.88 10.30
N THR A 183 14.04 -6.60 10.33
CA THR A 183 13.79 -5.66 9.21
C THR A 183 14.47 -6.12 7.90
N HIS A 184 15.61 -6.82 7.99
CA HIS A 184 16.32 -7.39 6.84
C HIS A 184 15.66 -8.70 6.37
N SER A 185 15.30 -9.61 7.29
CA SER A 185 14.69 -10.91 6.95
C SER A 185 13.30 -10.79 6.31
N LEU A 186 12.58 -9.68 6.54
CA LEU A 186 11.35 -9.32 5.83
C LEU A 186 11.58 -9.00 4.33
N GLY A 187 12.78 -8.59 3.93
CA GLY A 187 13.11 -8.20 2.55
C GLY A 187 12.85 -9.32 1.53
N PRO A 188 13.49 -10.50 1.67
CA PRO A 188 13.25 -11.66 0.81
C PRO A 188 11.78 -12.10 0.75
N GLN A 189 11.03 -11.97 1.84
CA GLN A 189 9.60 -12.33 1.91
C GLN A 189 8.75 -11.42 1.00
N ILE A 190 9.01 -10.11 1.07
CA ILE A 190 8.28 -9.09 0.30
C ILE A 190 8.58 -9.24 -1.20
N GLU A 191 9.84 -9.42 -1.57
CA GLU A 191 10.23 -9.62 -2.98
C GLU A 191 9.72 -10.97 -3.52
N PHE A 192 9.64 -12.03 -2.71
CA PHE A 192 8.97 -13.28 -3.09
C PHE A 192 7.49 -13.05 -3.40
N LEU A 193 6.72 -12.49 -2.46
CA LEU A 193 5.28 -12.23 -2.64
C LEU A 193 5.00 -11.34 -3.88
N LYS A 194 5.83 -10.32 -4.08
CA LYS A 194 5.81 -9.41 -5.24
C LYS A 194 6.06 -10.16 -6.56
N SER A 195 6.96 -11.14 -6.57
CA SER A 195 7.24 -11.98 -7.74
C SER A 195 6.15 -13.02 -8.04
N CYS A 196 5.36 -13.44 -7.04
CA CYS A 196 4.15 -14.21 -7.28
C CYS A 196 3.03 -13.33 -7.86
N ARG A 197 2.79 -12.15 -7.26
CA ARG A 197 1.78 -11.19 -7.73
C ARG A 197 2.07 -9.76 -7.23
N PRO A 198 1.98 -8.71 -8.07
CA PRO A 198 2.21 -7.32 -7.66
C PRO A 198 1.44 -6.92 -6.39
N ILE A 199 2.18 -6.31 -5.44
CA ILE A 199 1.71 -5.96 -4.09
C ILE A 199 0.58 -4.91 -4.17
N SER A 200 -0.56 -5.18 -3.52
CA SER A 200 -1.68 -4.23 -3.44
C SER A 200 -1.36 -3.04 -2.54
N GLU A 201 -2.08 -1.93 -2.69
CA GLU A 201 -1.79 -0.73 -1.89
C GLU A 201 -2.00 -0.97 -0.38
N SER A 202 -3.01 -1.75 -0.01
CA SER A 202 -3.24 -2.23 1.36
C SER A 202 -2.03 -2.97 1.95
N MET A 203 -1.47 -3.92 1.19
CA MET A 203 -0.24 -4.63 1.57
C MET A 203 0.95 -3.66 1.67
N GLY A 204 1.08 -2.71 0.73
CA GLY A 204 2.15 -1.71 0.73
C GLY A 204 2.10 -0.77 1.94
N ASN A 205 0.90 -0.32 2.32
CA ASN A 205 0.66 0.47 3.53
C ASN A 205 0.96 -0.34 4.80
N ALA A 206 0.47 -1.58 4.89
CA ALA A 206 0.73 -2.47 6.03
C ALA A 206 2.21 -2.86 6.18
N ILE A 207 2.94 -3.09 5.07
CA ILE A 207 4.41 -3.30 5.09
C ILE A 207 5.13 -2.08 5.65
N ARG A 208 4.72 -0.86 5.27
CA ARG A 208 5.31 0.39 5.80
C ARG A 208 5.01 0.57 7.28
N HIS A 209 3.79 0.26 7.72
CA HIS A 209 3.42 0.26 9.14
C HIS A 209 4.23 -0.75 9.96
N LEU A 210 4.29 -2.02 9.53
CA LEU A 210 5.05 -3.07 10.21
C LEU A 210 6.56 -2.73 10.30
N LYS A 211 7.14 -2.14 9.25
CA LYS A 211 8.54 -1.68 9.28
C LYS A 211 8.76 -0.53 10.26
N LYS A 212 7.84 0.45 10.35
CA LYS A 212 7.88 1.51 11.37
C LYS A 212 7.80 0.90 12.78
N LEU A 213 6.93 -0.10 12.97
CA LEU A 213 6.73 -0.76 14.24
C LEU A 213 7.98 -1.52 14.70
N VAL A 214 8.55 -2.39 13.85
CA VAL A 214 9.77 -3.15 14.16
C VAL A 214 10.96 -2.24 14.48
N VAL A 215 11.11 -1.11 13.77
CA VAL A 215 12.18 -0.13 14.02
C VAL A 215 12.01 0.60 15.36
N ASN A 216 10.77 0.73 15.86
CA ASN A 216 10.45 1.42 17.10
C ASN A 216 10.48 0.51 18.35
N VAL A 217 10.74 -0.80 18.21
CA VAL A 217 10.87 -1.71 19.36
C VAL A 217 12.15 -1.42 20.13
N ASP A 218 12.06 -1.31 21.46
CA ASP A 218 13.19 -1.02 22.34
C ASP A 218 14.28 -2.13 22.27
N PRO A 219 15.54 -1.81 21.91
CA PRO A 219 16.62 -2.80 21.83
C PRO A 219 17.02 -3.45 23.18
N SER A 220 16.53 -2.95 24.31
CA SER A 220 16.73 -3.53 25.65
C SER A 220 15.66 -4.55 26.05
N MET A 221 14.58 -4.68 25.26
CA MET A 221 13.49 -5.63 25.50
C MET A 221 13.93 -7.08 25.23
N GLU A 222 13.42 -8.03 26.02
CA GLU A 222 13.65 -9.45 25.78
C GLU A 222 13.07 -9.89 24.41
N GLU A 223 13.77 -10.77 23.70
CA GLU A 223 13.37 -11.25 22.37
C GLU A 223 11.99 -11.92 22.35
N HIS A 224 11.57 -12.61 23.42
CA HIS A 224 10.22 -13.15 23.53
C HIS A 224 9.16 -12.03 23.58
N ALA A 225 9.27 -11.13 24.56
CA ALA A 225 8.34 -10.01 24.74
C ALA A 225 8.28 -9.11 23.50
N ALA A 226 9.41 -8.89 22.82
CA ALA A 226 9.47 -8.13 21.58
C ALA A 226 8.73 -8.81 20.42
N LYS A 227 8.86 -10.14 20.25
CA LYS A 227 8.09 -10.91 19.26
C LYS A 227 6.61 -10.93 19.58
N GLU A 228 6.26 -11.10 20.86
CA GLU A 228 4.89 -11.12 21.36
C GLU A 228 4.19 -9.78 21.10
N TYR A 229 4.80 -8.66 21.47
CA TYR A 229 4.34 -7.31 21.14
C TYR A 229 4.13 -7.10 19.62
N ILE A 230 5.10 -7.49 18.78
CA ILE A 230 4.95 -7.39 17.31
C ILE A 230 3.75 -8.24 16.83
N CYS A 231 3.50 -9.41 17.43
CA CYS A 231 2.37 -10.27 17.10
C CYS A 231 1.02 -9.72 17.54
N GLU A 232 0.94 -9.10 18.73
CA GLU A 232 -0.27 -8.43 19.23
C GLU A 232 -0.62 -7.20 18.37
N GLU A 233 0.37 -6.38 18.01
CA GLU A 233 0.16 -5.20 17.16
C GLU A 233 -0.23 -5.58 15.73
N ILE A 234 0.24 -6.72 15.20
CA ILE A 234 -0.25 -7.29 13.94
C ILE A 234 -1.73 -7.69 14.05
N ASP A 235 -2.14 -8.36 15.13
CA ASP A 235 -3.54 -8.74 15.35
C ASP A 235 -4.42 -7.50 15.52
N ARG A 236 -3.95 -6.48 16.27
CA ARG A 236 -4.65 -5.21 16.46
C ARG A 236 -4.83 -4.47 15.14
N PHE A 237 -3.80 -4.41 14.29
CA PHE A 237 -3.89 -3.81 12.96
C PHE A 237 -4.95 -4.51 12.10
N ILE A 238 -4.99 -5.85 12.09
CA ILE A 238 -6.03 -6.60 11.37
C ILE A 238 -7.42 -6.28 11.92
N HIS A 239 -7.58 -6.28 13.25
CA HIS A 239 -8.87 -6.02 13.89
C HIS A 239 -9.38 -4.60 13.61
N GLU A 240 -8.57 -3.58 13.88
CA GLU A 240 -8.97 -2.17 13.78
C GLU A 240 -9.03 -1.67 12.33
N ARG A 241 -7.95 -1.87 11.56
CA ARG A 241 -7.79 -1.29 10.20
C ARG A 241 -8.44 -2.12 9.09
N ILE A 242 -8.95 -3.32 9.41
CA ILE A 242 -9.75 -4.13 8.48
C ILE A 242 -11.15 -4.37 9.07
N TYR A 243 -11.30 -5.18 10.12
CA TYR A 243 -12.63 -5.66 10.55
C TYR A 243 -13.55 -4.57 11.13
N VAL A 244 -13.03 -3.73 12.04
CA VAL A 244 -13.80 -2.60 12.62
C VAL A 244 -14.08 -1.54 11.55
N THR A 245 -13.10 -1.26 10.69
CA THR A 245 -13.23 -0.34 9.55
C THR A 245 -14.31 -0.81 8.56
N ASP A 246 -14.29 -2.07 8.13
CA ASP A 246 -15.32 -2.65 7.24
C ASP A 246 -16.71 -2.61 7.89
N ALA A 247 -16.82 -2.85 9.20
CA ALA A 247 -18.08 -2.76 9.93
C ALA A 247 -18.63 -1.32 10.00
N ALA A 248 -17.78 -0.33 10.25
CA ALA A 248 -18.15 1.09 10.25
C ALA A 248 -18.62 1.56 8.87
N ILE A 249 -17.83 1.28 7.83
CA ILE A 249 -18.15 1.61 6.43
C ILE A 249 -19.47 0.94 6.01
N SER A 250 -19.65 -0.35 6.35
CA SER A 250 -20.88 -1.08 6.02
C SER A 250 -22.11 -0.44 6.66
N ALA A 251 -22.03 0.00 7.91
CA ALA A 251 -23.13 0.68 8.59
C ALA A 251 -23.45 2.06 7.98
N GLN A 252 -22.42 2.86 7.67
CA GLN A 252 -22.56 4.20 7.09
C GLN A 252 -23.11 4.15 5.65
N ALA A 253 -22.60 3.24 4.83
CA ALA A 253 -23.04 3.04 3.45
C ALA A 253 -24.42 2.38 3.37
N ALA A 254 -24.75 1.43 4.28
CA ALA A 254 -26.09 0.84 4.35
C ALA A 254 -27.16 1.89 4.66
N GLY A 255 -26.79 2.94 5.40
CA GLY A 255 -27.63 4.11 5.64
C GLY A 255 -28.14 4.79 4.36
N GLN A 256 -27.40 4.72 3.25
CA GLN A 256 -27.74 5.38 1.98
C GLN A 256 -28.77 4.61 1.13
N ILE A 257 -28.89 3.29 1.34
CA ILE A 257 -29.82 2.42 0.62
C ILE A 257 -31.22 2.62 1.20
N LYS A 258 -32.22 2.93 0.36
CA LYS A 258 -33.62 3.15 0.77
C LYS A 258 -34.51 2.03 0.26
N ASP A 259 -35.69 1.88 0.87
CA ASP A 259 -36.69 0.96 0.39
C ASP A 259 -37.16 1.32 -1.04
N GLY A 260 -37.37 0.30 -1.86
CA GLY A 260 -37.70 0.42 -3.28
C GLY A 260 -36.53 0.69 -4.21
N MET A 261 -35.31 0.96 -3.70
CA MET A 261 -34.15 1.21 -4.57
C MET A 261 -33.64 -0.04 -5.28
N THR A 262 -33.09 0.16 -6.47
CA THR A 262 -32.26 -0.78 -7.21
C THR A 262 -30.79 -0.37 -7.09
N VAL A 263 -29.98 -1.21 -6.43
CA VAL A 263 -28.56 -0.97 -6.18
C VAL A 263 -27.70 -1.81 -7.14
N LEU A 264 -26.83 -1.16 -7.91
CA LEU A 264 -25.88 -1.85 -8.79
C LEU A 264 -24.54 -2.05 -8.09
N ILE A 265 -23.98 -3.25 -8.23
CA ILE A 265 -22.59 -3.58 -7.86
C ILE A 265 -21.86 -4.20 -9.04
N TYR A 266 -20.52 -4.11 -9.01
CA TYR A 266 -19.65 -4.73 -10.02
C TYR A 266 -18.68 -5.72 -9.37
N ALA A 267 -18.57 -6.91 -9.98
CA ALA A 267 -17.70 -8.00 -9.55
C ALA A 267 -17.83 -8.31 -8.04
N LYS A 268 -16.71 -8.34 -7.31
CA LYS A 268 -16.65 -8.77 -5.90
C LYS A 268 -15.93 -7.77 -5.01
N SER A 269 -16.64 -7.30 -4.00
CA SER A 269 -16.11 -6.48 -2.90
C SER A 269 -16.67 -7.00 -1.59
N ALA A 270 -15.79 -7.34 -0.63
CA ALA A 270 -16.18 -7.84 0.68
C ALA A 270 -17.02 -6.80 1.44
N VAL A 271 -16.50 -5.58 1.59
CA VAL A 271 -17.18 -4.47 2.26
C VAL A 271 -18.52 -4.11 1.62
N VAL A 272 -18.63 -4.07 0.28
CA VAL A 272 -19.92 -3.79 -0.38
C VAL A 272 -20.93 -4.92 -0.18
N THR A 273 -20.49 -6.18 -0.20
CA THR A 273 -21.37 -7.32 0.11
C THR A 273 -21.85 -7.26 1.56
N GLN A 274 -20.98 -6.83 2.49
CA GLN A 274 -21.31 -6.60 3.89
C GLN A 274 -22.27 -5.42 4.07
N THR A 275 -22.09 -4.30 3.35
CA THR A 275 -23.04 -3.17 3.27
C THR A 275 -24.44 -3.63 2.88
N LEU A 276 -24.56 -4.42 1.81
CA LEU A 276 -25.85 -4.92 1.32
C LEU A 276 -26.52 -5.86 2.33
N LEU A 277 -25.76 -6.81 2.91
CA LEU A 277 -26.27 -7.68 3.97
C LEU A 277 -26.72 -6.86 5.19
N LYS A 278 -25.94 -5.85 5.62
CA LYS A 278 -26.29 -4.95 6.73
C LYS A 278 -27.57 -4.15 6.48
N ALA A 279 -27.79 -3.71 5.24
CA ALA A 279 -29.02 -3.03 4.85
C ALA A 279 -30.23 -3.99 4.92
N HIS A 280 -30.09 -5.22 4.44
CA HIS A 280 -31.15 -6.24 4.51
C HIS A 280 -31.46 -6.67 5.95
N GLU A 281 -30.43 -6.89 6.78
CA GLU A 281 -30.54 -7.13 8.23
C GLU A 281 -31.30 -5.99 8.94
N SER A 282 -31.16 -4.74 8.47
CA SER A 282 -31.92 -3.59 8.98
C SER A 282 -33.37 -3.50 8.47
N GLY A 283 -33.88 -4.55 7.82
CA GLY A 283 -35.25 -4.68 7.34
C GLY A 283 -35.52 -4.08 5.96
N ARG A 284 -34.52 -3.52 5.27
CA ARG A 284 -34.72 -2.76 4.03
C ARG A 284 -35.04 -3.66 2.84
N ARG A 285 -35.98 -3.23 2.01
CA ARG A 285 -36.43 -3.90 0.78
C ARG A 285 -35.90 -3.18 -0.45
N PHE A 286 -34.84 -3.73 -1.04
CA PHE A 286 -34.16 -3.20 -2.24
C PHE A 286 -33.77 -4.36 -3.15
N HIS A 287 -33.59 -4.06 -4.44
CA HIS A 287 -33.12 -5.02 -5.45
C HIS A 287 -31.62 -4.83 -5.72
N VAL A 288 -30.87 -5.91 -5.95
CA VAL A 288 -29.44 -5.84 -6.28
C VAL A 288 -29.18 -6.29 -7.71
N ILE A 289 -28.50 -5.44 -8.48
CA ILE A 289 -28.02 -5.73 -9.83
C ILE A 289 -26.52 -6.01 -9.76
N VAL A 290 -26.12 -7.26 -10.03
CA VAL A 290 -24.72 -7.67 -10.06
C VAL A 290 -24.25 -7.70 -11.50
N ILE A 291 -23.42 -6.73 -11.87
CA ILE A 291 -22.66 -6.77 -13.12
C ILE A 291 -21.43 -7.66 -12.91
N ASP A 292 -21.23 -8.63 -13.81
CA ASP A 292 -20.09 -9.55 -13.80
C ASP A 292 -19.34 -9.54 -15.14
N SER A 293 -18.05 -9.85 -15.11
CA SER A 293 -17.16 -9.84 -16.28
C SER A 293 -16.32 -11.12 -16.40
N GLU A 294 -15.89 -11.38 -17.62
CA GLU A 294 -14.81 -12.32 -17.89
C GLU A 294 -13.45 -11.77 -17.41
N PRO A 295 -12.43 -12.62 -17.23
CA PRO A 295 -12.53 -14.09 -17.20
C PRO A 295 -12.83 -14.66 -15.80
N LEU A 296 -12.59 -13.89 -14.73
CA LEU A 296 -12.64 -14.42 -13.36
C LEU A 296 -14.06 -14.57 -12.77
N HIS A 297 -15.08 -13.91 -13.34
CA HIS A 297 -16.48 -14.08 -12.96
C HIS A 297 -16.80 -13.92 -11.46
N GLU A 298 -16.08 -13.02 -10.78
CA GLU A 298 -16.12 -12.90 -9.33
C GLU A 298 -17.49 -12.41 -8.80
N GLY A 299 -18.30 -11.75 -9.62
CA GLY A 299 -19.65 -11.32 -9.30
C GLY A 299 -20.58 -12.48 -8.92
N LYS A 300 -20.36 -13.68 -9.49
CA LYS A 300 -21.11 -14.90 -9.13
C LYS A 300 -21.01 -15.20 -7.62
N ALA A 301 -19.85 -15.00 -7.01
CA ALA A 301 -19.66 -15.21 -5.58
C ALA A 301 -20.37 -14.16 -4.71
N SER A 302 -20.45 -12.90 -5.17
CA SER A 302 -21.24 -11.84 -4.54
C SER A 302 -22.72 -12.17 -4.59
N ALA A 303 -23.22 -12.53 -5.77
CA ALA A 303 -24.62 -12.87 -6.01
C ALA A 303 -25.07 -14.06 -5.15
N CYS A 304 -24.35 -15.18 -5.18
CA CYS A 304 -24.69 -16.36 -4.37
C CYS A 304 -24.75 -16.05 -2.87
N LYS A 305 -23.85 -15.21 -2.33
CA LYS A 305 -23.86 -14.82 -0.92
C LYS A 305 -25.07 -13.93 -0.56
N LEU A 306 -25.51 -13.07 -1.48
CA LEU A 306 -26.67 -12.18 -1.28
C LEU A 306 -27.99 -12.95 -1.41
N THR A 307 -28.15 -13.78 -2.45
CA THR A 307 -29.34 -14.62 -2.63
C THR A 307 -29.51 -15.61 -1.47
N ALA A 308 -28.42 -16.21 -0.97
CA ALA A 308 -28.47 -17.10 0.20
C ALA A 308 -28.89 -16.40 1.50
N ALA A 309 -28.82 -15.07 1.55
CA ALA A 309 -29.28 -14.26 2.69
C ALA A 309 -30.71 -13.69 2.50
N GLY A 310 -31.41 -14.04 1.41
CA GLY A 310 -32.78 -13.58 1.14
C GLY A 310 -32.89 -12.25 0.37
N VAL A 311 -31.78 -11.70 -0.10
CA VAL A 311 -31.76 -10.48 -0.93
C VAL A 311 -32.25 -10.80 -2.34
N GLU A 312 -33.05 -9.91 -2.95
CA GLU A 312 -33.45 -10.00 -4.35
C GLU A 312 -32.27 -9.60 -5.25
N VAL A 313 -31.82 -10.52 -6.12
CA VAL A 313 -30.61 -10.35 -6.93
C VAL A 313 -30.87 -10.68 -8.41
N SER A 314 -30.41 -9.83 -9.32
CA SER A 314 -30.28 -10.14 -10.75
C SER A 314 -28.83 -10.06 -11.20
N CYS A 315 -28.35 -11.10 -11.89
CA CYS A 315 -27.01 -11.12 -12.49
C CYS A 315 -27.05 -10.72 -13.96
N PHE A 316 -26.09 -9.90 -14.38
CA PHE A 316 -26.01 -9.32 -15.72
C PHE A 316 -24.55 -9.32 -16.21
N THR A 317 -24.35 -9.48 -17.53
CA THR A 317 -23.01 -9.38 -18.14
C THR A 317 -22.59 -7.92 -18.29
N TYR A 318 -21.29 -7.66 -18.20
CA TYR A 318 -20.69 -6.34 -18.39
C TYR A 318 -21.24 -5.55 -19.60
N ALA A 319 -21.39 -6.20 -20.76
CA ALA A 319 -21.93 -5.60 -21.98
C ALA A 319 -23.36 -5.03 -21.83
N SER A 320 -24.14 -5.49 -20.85
CA SER A 320 -25.51 -5.00 -20.60
C SER A 320 -25.59 -3.81 -19.62
N ALA A 321 -24.47 -3.42 -18.98
CA ALA A 321 -24.46 -2.40 -17.93
C ALA A 321 -25.07 -1.06 -18.38
N GLY A 322 -24.74 -0.57 -19.58
CA GLY A 322 -25.29 0.69 -20.12
C GLY A 322 -26.81 0.66 -20.33
N SER A 323 -27.37 -0.48 -20.73
CA SER A 323 -28.82 -0.67 -20.89
C SER A 323 -29.53 -0.74 -19.53
N VAL A 324 -28.93 -1.47 -18.59
CA VAL A 324 -29.49 -1.72 -17.25
C VAL A 324 -29.43 -0.48 -16.35
N MET A 325 -28.45 0.40 -16.55
CA MET A 325 -28.28 1.65 -15.76
C MET A 325 -29.53 2.55 -15.73
N SER A 326 -30.41 2.43 -16.74
CA SER A 326 -31.72 3.12 -16.77
C SER A 326 -32.69 2.72 -15.63
N LYS A 327 -32.39 1.67 -14.88
CA LYS A 327 -33.19 1.12 -13.78
C LYS A 327 -32.46 1.15 -12.42
N VAL A 328 -31.36 1.89 -12.31
CA VAL A 328 -30.48 1.87 -11.12
C VAL A 328 -30.60 3.20 -10.39
N ASP A 329 -30.84 3.14 -9.08
CA ASP A 329 -30.96 4.34 -8.21
C ASP A 329 -29.65 4.67 -7.47
N LEU A 330 -28.74 3.69 -7.35
CA LEU A 330 -27.47 3.81 -6.65
C LEU A 330 -26.44 2.81 -7.18
N VAL A 331 -25.20 3.23 -7.37
CA VAL A 331 -24.05 2.34 -7.64
C VAL A 331 -23.16 2.26 -6.40
N LEU A 332 -22.82 1.04 -5.97
CA LEU A 332 -21.84 0.77 -4.92
C LEU A 332 -20.61 0.06 -5.48
N PHE A 333 -19.44 0.70 -5.36
CA PHE A 333 -18.15 0.09 -5.69
C PHE A 333 -17.31 -0.16 -4.44
N GLY A 334 -16.50 -1.23 -4.47
CA GLY A 334 -15.35 -1.36 -3.58
C GLY A 334 -14.09 -0.87 -4.28
N ALA A 335 -13.20 -0.21 -3.55
CA ALA A 335 -11.89 0.16 -4.09
C ALA A 335 -10.84 -0.95 -3.93
N HIS A 336 -9.90 -1.03 -4.89
CA HIS A 336 -8.57 -1.58 -4.61
C HIS A 336 -7.72 -0.54 -3.89
N SER A 337 -7.76 0.71 -4.39
CA SER A 337 -7.09 1.90 -3.84
C SER A 337 -7.91 3.16 -4.15
N MET A 338 -7.83 4.18 -3.29
CA MET A 338 -8.11 5.56 -3.72
C MET A 338 -6.78 6.32 -3.85
N LEU A 339 -6.64 7.16 -4.87
CA LEU A 339 -5.38 7.79 -5.24
C LEU A 339 -5.26 9.25 -4.73
N GLY A 340 -4.04 9.78 -4.76
CA GLY A 340 -3.67 11.12 -4.29
C GLY A 340 -4.26 12.28 -5.09
N ASN A 341 -4.96 11.98 -6.19
CA ASN A 341 -5.76 12.90 -7.01
C ASN A 341 -7.28 12.64 -6.90
N GLY A 342 -7.72 11.89 -5.89
CA GLY A 342 -9.13 11.53 -5.70
C GLY A 342 -9.66 10.44 -6.64
N ALA A 343 -8.87 10.01 -7.64
CA ALA A 343 -9.28 8.94 -8.55
C ALA A 343 -9.43 7.58 -7.83
N LEU A 344 -10.45 6.81 -8.24
CA LEU A 344 -10.71 5.46 -7.77
C LEU A 344 -9.91 4.47 -8.62
N MET A 345 -9.11 3.62 -7.99
CA MET A 345 -8.54 2.44 -8.65
C MET A 345 -9.30 1.19 -8.20
N SER A 346 -10.00 0.54 -9.12
CA SER A 346 -10.74 -0.70 -8.87
C SER A 346 -10.65 -1.63 -10.08
N ARG A 347 -11.50 -2.66 -10.16
CA ARG A 347 -11.44 -3.68 -11.23
C ARG A 347 -11.76 -3.09 -12.60
N ILE A 348 -11.04 -3.56 -13.62
CA ILE A 348 -11.23 -3.16 -15.01
C ILE A 348 -12.72 -3.14 -15.39
N GLY A 349 -13.21 -2.04 -15.93
CA GLY A 349 -14.63 -1.81 -16.23
C GLY A 349 -15.39 -0.99 -15.18
N THR A 350 -14.83 -0.75 -13.98
CA THR A 350 -15.42 0.18 -13.01
C THR A 350 -15.57 1.59 -13.60
N ALA A 351 -14.58 2.08 -14.34
CA ALA A 351 -14.64 3.41 -14.96
C ALA A 351 -15.79 3.55 -15.96
N ALA A 352 -16.01 2.54 -16.80
CA ALA A 352 -17.10 2.56 -17.79
C ALA A 352 -18.49 2.53 -17.12
N ILE A 353 -18.66 1.73 -16.06
CA ILE A 353 -19.91 1.67 -15.28
C ILE A 353 -20.14 3.02 -14.56
N ALA A 354 -19.09 3.64 -14.02
CA ALA A 354 -19.17 4.97 -13.41
C ALA A 354 -19.55 6.06 -14.44
N MET A 355 -18.97 6.03 -15.64
CA MET A 355 -19.36 6.92 -16.75
C MET A 355 -20.83 6.74 -17.17
N HIS A 356 -21.32 5.49 -17.25
CA HIS A 356 -22.72 5.22 -17.54
C HIS A 356 -23.66 5.73 -16.42
N ALA A 357 -23.27 5.57 -15.15
CA ALA A 357 -24.01 6.08 -14.00
C ALA A 357 -24.10 7.61 -14.01
N HIS A 358 -22.96 8.29 -14.17
CA HIS A 358 -22.88 9.74 -14.31
C HIS A 358 -23.73 10.26 -15.49
N GLY A 359 -23.66 9.60 -16.65
CA GLY A 359 -24.50 9.89 -17.82
C GLY A 359 -26.01 9.65 -17.64
N LYS A 360 -26.43 9.10 -16.50
CA LYS A 360 -27.83 8.95 -16.06
C LYS A 360 -28.16 9.71 -14.77
N ASN A 361 -27.21 10.48 -14.22
CA ASN A 361 -27.29 11.14 -12.90
C ASN A 361 -27.46 10.16 -11.72
N VAL A 362 -27.05 8.90 -11.89
CA VAL A 362 -27.09 7.88 -10.84
C VAL A 362 -25.88 8.08 -9.91
N PRO A 363 -26.07 8.21 -8.59
CA PRO A 363 -24.97 8.43 -7.65
C PRO A 363 -24.05 7.21 -7.55
N VAL A 364 -22.74 7.47 -7.49
CA VAL A 364 -21.68 6.46 -7.34
C VAL A 364 -21.04 6.64 -5.97
N ILE A 365 -21.19 5.65 -5.10
CA ILE A 365 -20.58 5.63 -3.76
C ILE A 365 -19.51 4.54 -3.70
N VAL A 366 -18.31 4.93 -3.27
CA VAL A 366 -17.17 4.03 -3.09
C VAL A 366 -17.02 3.68 -1.62
N CYS A 367 -17.12 2.39 -1.28
CA CYS A 367 -16.72 1.87 0.02
C CYS A 367 -15.21 1.60 -0.01
N CYS A 368 -14.43 2.28 0.85
CA CYS A 368 -12.97 2.14 0.89
C CYS A 368 -12.39 2.40 2.28
N GLU A 369 -11.71 1.39 2.82
CA GLU A 369 -10.92 1.45 4.06
C GLU A 369 -9.73 2.41 3.91
N SER A 370 -9.42 3.24 4.91
CA SER A 370 -8.31 4.22 4.82
C SER A 370 -6.93 3.58 4.59
N VAL A 371 -6.76 2.31 4.96
CA VAL A 371 -5.57 1.49 4.69
C VAL A 371 -5.35 1.21 3.19
N LYS A 372 -6.31 1.52 2.32
CA LYS A 372 -6.21 1.46 0.85
C LYS A 372 -5.98 2.83 0.19
N PHE A 373 -5.90 3.93 0.94
CA PHE A 373 -5.57 5.21 0.34
C PHE A 373 -4.09 5.25 -0.07
N SER A 374 -3.76 5.95 -1.14
CA SER A 374 -2.39 6.11 -1.65
C SER A 374 -2.00 7.58 -1.83
N GLY A 375 -0.72 7.90 -1.59
CA GLY A 375 -0.10 9.13 -2.08
C GLY A 375 0.27 9.11 -3.57
N LYS A 376 0.13 7.96 -4.27
CA LYS A 376 0.35 7.87 -5.72
C LYS A 376 -0.73 8.61 -6.50
N VAL A 377 -0.36 9.14 -7.66
CA VAL A 377 -1.29 9.74 -8.63
C VAL A 377 -1.19 8.96 -9.94
N ALA A 378 -2.33 8.60 -10.52
CA ALA A 378 -2.43 8.04 -11.87
C ALA A 378 -3.34 8.94 -12.70
N LEU A 379 -2.98 9.14 -13.97
CA LEU A 379 -3.77 9.93 -14.94
C LEU A 379 -4.45 9.04 -15.99
N ASP A 380 -4.05 7.77 -16.06
CA ASP A 380 -4.49 6.75 -17.00
C ASP A 380 -4.54 5.38 -16.30
N SER A 381 -5.02 4.35 -17.02
CA SER A 381 -5.06 2.96 -16.55
C SER A 381 -3.87 2.11 -17.04
N VAL A 382 -2.78 2.76 -17.49
CA VAL A 382 -1.62 2.13 -18.15
C VAL A 382 -0.39 2.17 -17.24
N ALA A 383 -0.05 3.33 -16.68
CA ALA A 383 1.18 3.56 -15.91
C ALA A 383 1.26 2.70 -14.64
N TYR A 384 0.13 2.46 -13.97
CA TYR A 384 0.03 1.67 -12.74
C TYR A 384 -1.11 0.66 -12.84
N ASN A 385 -0.80 -0.57 -13.28
CA ASN A 385 -1.79 -1.64 -13.38
C ASN A 385 -1.16 -3.01 -13.05
N GLU A 386 -1.97 -4.06 -13.05
CA GLU A 386 -1.56 -5.46 -12.92
C GLU A 386 -2.05 -6.22 -14.16
N ALA A 387 -1.13 -6.61 -15.05
CA ALA A 387 -1.43 -7.55 -16.13
C ALA A 387 -1.63 -8.96 -15.53
N ALA A 388 -2.77 -9.58 -15.81
CA ALA A 388 -3.09 -10.95 -15.45
C ALA A 388 -2.35 -11.97 -16.34
N ASP A 389 -2.56 -13.26 -16.09
CA ASP A 389 -2.05 -14.31 -16.98
C ASP A 389 -2.80 -14.28 -18.32
N PRO A 390 -2.12 -14.17 -19.48
CA PRO A 390 -2.76 -14.28 -20.80
C PRO A 390 -3.56 -15.58 -20.99
N GLU A 391 -3.17 -16.69 -20.34
CA GLU A 391 -3.89 -17.97 -20.44
C GLU A 391 -5.31 -17.89 -19.88
N SER A 392 -5.61 -16.89 -19.03
CA SER A 392 -6.97 -16.63 -18.54
C SER A 392 -7.95 -16.16 -19.63
N PHE A 393 -7.46 -15.77 -20.82
CA PHE A 393 -8.27 -15.36 -21.97
C PHE A 393 -8.60 -16.54 -22.92
N GLY A 394 -8.06 -17.74 -22.66
CA GLY A 394 -8.23 -18.93 -23.49
C GLY A 394 -7.08 -19.18 -24.48
N ASP A 395 -7.20 -20.26 -25.27
CA ASP A 395 -6.16 -20.79 -26.17
C ASP A 395 -5.94 -19.98 -27.47
N VAL A 396 -5.86 -18.65 -27.37
CA VAL A 396 -5.50 -17.78 -28.50
C VAL A 396 -3.99 -17.87 -28.75
N LYS A 397 -3.61 -18.87 -29.56
CA LYS A 397 -2.22 -19.29 -29.82
C LYS A 397 -1.78 -19.08 -31.29
N GLU A 398 -2.38 -18.12 -31.99
CA GLU A 398 -1.99 -17.76 -33.36
C GLU A 398 -0.80 -16.80 -33.38
N ASP A 399 0.16 -17.06 -34.27
CA ASP A 399 1.37 -16.25 -34.42
C ASP A 399 1.04 -14.79 -34.78
N GLY A 400 1.54 -13.85 -33.97
CA GLY A 400 1.28 -12.43 -34.11
C GLY A 400 0.08 -11.90 -33.32
N CYS A 401 -0.77 -12.75 -32.76
CA CYS A 401 -1.80 -12.30 -31.82
C CYS A 401 -1.18 -11.86 -30.48
N GLN A 402 -1.70 -10.77 -29.89
CA GLN A 402 -1.25 -10.26 -28.59
C GLN A 402 -2.40 -10.26 -27.59
N VAL A 403 -2.27 -11.08 -26.55
CA VAL A 403 -3.29 -11.24 -25.50
C VAL A 403 -2.89 -10.44 -24.27
N LEU A 404 -3.77 -9.55 -23.83
CA LEU A 404 -3.62 -8.76 -22.60
C LEU A 404 -4.92 -8.76 -21.80
N ASN A 405 -4.80 -9.05 -20.52
CA ASN A 405 -5.87 -8.91 -19.53
C ASN A 405 -5.38 -7.99 -18.41
N LEU A 406 -5.98 -6.81 -18.23
CA LEU A 406 -5.66 -5.87 -17.16
C LEU A 406 -6.60 -6.08 -15.99
N MET A 407 -6.08 -6.18 -14.76
CA MET A 407 -6.93 -6.44 -13.59
C MET A 407 -7.71 -5.20 -13.12
N TYR A 408 -7.19 -3.99 -13.35
CA TYR A 408 -7.71 -2.74 -12.78
C TYR A 408 -7.95 -1.65 -13.84
N ASP A 409 -8.75 -0.65 -13.47
CA ASP A 409 -8.79 0.65 -14.13
C ASP A 409 -8.72 1.80 -13.11
N VAL A 410 -8.51 3.01 -13.63
CA VAL A 410 -8.51 4.27 -12.90
C VAL A 410 -9.72 5.08 -13.35
N THR A 411 -10.69 5.22 -12.44
CA THR A 411 -11.90 6.03 -12.61
C THR A 411 -11.63 7.46 -12.11
N PRO A 412 -11.75 8.49 -12.98
CA PRO A 412 -11.67 9.89 -12.58
C PRO A 412 -12.63 10.28 -11.45
N GLU A 413 -12.22 11.22 -10.59
CA GLU A 413 -13.00 11.66 -9.43
C GLU A 413 -14.37 12.27 -9.78
N GLU A 414 -14.53 12.83 -10.99
CA GLU A 414 -15.79 13.39 -11.48
C GLU A 414 -16.93 12.36 -11.62
N PHE A 415 -16.61 11.08 -11.78
CA PHE A 415 -17.60 10.00 -11.82
C PHE A 415 -17.85 9.36 -10.44
N VAL A 416 -17.25 9.88 -9.36
CA VAL A 416 -17.41 9.37 -8.00
C VAL A 416 -18.11 10.42 -7.13
N THR A 417 -19.39 10.19 -6.82
CA THR A 417 -20.18 11.13 -6.01
C THR A 417 -19.67 11.23 -4.57
N MET A 418 -19.25 10.10 -3.98
CA MET A 418 -18.85 10.06 -2.56
C MET A 418 -17.93 8.87 -2.27
N VAL A 419 -17.03 9.02 -1.30
CA VAL A 419 -16.25 7.94 -0.68
C VAL A 419 -16.73 7.77 0.75
N THR A 420 -17.13 6.55 1.13
CA THR A 420 -17.42 6.17 2.52
C THR A 420 -16.21 5.40 3.06
N CYS A 421 -15.59 5.98 4.09
CA CYS A 421 -14.50 5.39 4.88
C CYS A 421 -14.86 5.45 6.37
N GLU A 422 -14.06 4.82 7.24
CA GLU A 422 -14.30 4.80 8.68
C GLU A 422 -14.35 6.20 9.33
N LEU A 423 -13.68 7.18 8.72
CA LEU A 423 -13.71 8.59 9.13
C LEU A 423 -15.00 9.32 8.71
N GLY A 424 -15.86 8.67 7.91
CA GLY A 424 -17.15 9.18 7.44
C GLY A 424 -17.28 9.24 5.92
N ASN A 425 -18.35 9.91 5.50
CA ASN A 425 -18.63 10.24 4.11
C ASN A 425 -17.84 11.46 3.68
N VAL A 426 -16.97 11.33 2.68
CA VAL A 426 -16.08 12.38 2.19
C VAL A 426 -16.13 12.49 0.66
N PRO A 427 -15.92 13.69 0.07
CA PRO A 427 -15.73 13.81 -1.38
C PRO A 427 -14.37 13.21 -1.79
N PRO A 428 -14.20 12.71 -3.03
CA PRO A 428 -12.94 12.10 -3.47
C PRO A 428 -11.71 13.01 -3.27
N ARG A 429 -11.88 14.33 -3.49
CA ARG A 429 -10.86 15.37 -3.24
C ARG A 429 -10.32 15.42 -1.81
N ALA A 430 -11.02 14.86 -0.84
CA ALA A 430 -10.57 14.81 0.56
C ALA A 430 -9.67 13.59 0.87
N VAL A 431 -9.62 12.57 0.00
CA VAL A 431 -8.76 11.37 0.18
C VAL A 431 -7.30 11.72 0.52
N PRO A 432 -6.63 12.71 -0.11
CA PRO A 432 -5.24 13.06 0.22
C PRO A 432 -5.08 13.75 1.58
N ALA A 433 -6.15 14.28 2.17
CA ALA A 433 -6.15 14.71 3.57
C ALA A 433 -6.36 13.51 4.50
N MET A 434 -7.31 12.64 4.18
CA MET A 434 -7.61 11.44 4.99
C MET A 434 -6.45 10.43 4.99
N HIS A 435 -5.73 10.26 3.88
CA HIS A 435 -4.52 9.41 3.80
C HIS A 435 -3.46 9.86 4.79
N ARG A 436 -3.21 11.17 4.86
CA ARG A 436 -2.26 11.75 5.82
C ARG A 436 -2.72 11.55 7.26
N LEU A 437 -4.00 11.77 7.54
CA LEU A 437 -4.55 11.56 8.90
C LEU A 437 -4.49 10.09 9.36
N ALA A 438 -4.69 9.12 8.46
CA ALA A 438 -4.83 7.70 8.81
C ALA A 438 -3.56 6.83 8.61
N ASN A 439 -2.58 7.31 7.84
CA ASN A 439 -1.38 6.53 7.48
C ASN A 439 -0.04 7.29 7.65
N GLU A 440 -0.05 8.61 7.79
CA GLU A 440 1.17 9.41 8.05
C GLU A 440 1.18 10.06 9.45
N GLY A 441 -0.01 10.39 9.98
CA GLY A 441 -0.20 10.86 11.35
C GLY A 441 -0.15 9.71 12.36
N ILE A 442 0.57 9.95 13.47
CA ILE A 442 0.99 8.98 14.52
C ILE A 442 2.20 8.14 14.06
#